data_AF-A0A445AQQ3-F1
#
_entry.id   AF-A0A445AQQ3-F1
#
_cell.length_a   1.000
_cell.length_b   1.000
_cell.length_c   1.000
_cell.angle_alpha   90.00
_cell.angle_beta   90.00
_cell.angle_gamma   90.00
#
_symmetry.space_group_name_H-M   'P 1'
#
loop_
_entity.id
_entity.type
_entity.pdbx_description
1 polymer ?
#
loop_
_entity_poly.entity_id
_entity_poly.type
_entity_poly.pdbx_seq_one_letter_code
_entity_poly.pdbx_strand_id
1 'polypeptide(L)'
;MKVKLDNFYEIGETSTTTFQKVFGKKNLGRVRYFGRTITKISPKKNKKIDEIKKQNEEKVTTLKIELDDIKQKVQGLEDIVKFMLRQTSPDMNIDEALSLLRFKQLSANSA
;
A
#
# COMPACT_ATOMS: atom_id res chain seq x y z
N MET A 1 -3.90 46.73 -8.93
CA MET A 1 -3.06 45.67 -9.53
C MET A 1 -3.27 45.50 -11.05
N LYS A 2 -4.20 46.23 -11.67
CA LYS A 2 -4.44 46.25 -13.13
C LYS A 2 -3.33 47.03 -13.89
N VAL A 3 -2.91 48.16 -13.31
CA VAL A 3 -1.95 49.11 -13.90
C VAL A 3 -0.55 48.55 -14.19
N LYS A 4 -0.14 47.43 -13.58
CA LYS A 4 1.21 46.87 -13.78
C LYS A 4 1.29 45.80 -14.88
N LEU A 5 0.17 45.24 -15.34
CA LEU A 5 0.20 44.20 -16.37
C LEU A 5 0.18 44.81 -17.77
N ASP A 6 -0.54 45.91 -17.96
CA ASP A 6 -0.74 46.54 -19.26
C ASP A 6 0.58 47.09 -19.84
N ASN A 7 1.48 47.62 -19.00
CA ASN A 7 2.77 48.18 -19.43
C ASN A 7 3.76 47.16 -20.02
N PHE A 8 3.59 45.85 -19.79
CA PHE A 8 4.55 44.84 -20.30
C PHE A 8 4.09 44.16 -21.59
N TYR A 9 2.82 44.32 -21.98
CA TYR A 9 2.32 43.82 -23.26
C TYR A 9 2.88 44.64 -24.43
N GLU A 10 3.23 45.91 -24.20
CA GLU A 10 3.87 46.79 -25.19
C GLU A 10 5.37 46.48 -25.41
N ILE A 11 6.03 45.78 -24.48
CA ILE A 11 7.50 45.58 -24.49
C ILE A 11 7.90 44.24 -25.16
N GLY A 12 6.94 43.43 -25.62
CA GLY A 12 7.24 42.15 -26.28
C GLY A 12 7.87 41.10 -25.36
N GLU A 13 7.78 41.26 -24.04
CA GLU A 13 8.29 40.30 -23.08
C GLU A 13 7.43 39.03 -23.05
N THR A 14 8.05 37.86 -23.11
CA THR A 14 7.35 36.57 -23.03
C THR A 14 6.58 36.43 -21.70
N SER A 15 5.46 35.71 -21.72
CA SER A 15 4.62 35.51 -20.53
C SER A 15 5.37 34.91 -19.33
N THR A 16 6.45 34.19 -19.60
CA THR A 16 7.32 33.58 -18.58
C THR A 16 8.25 34.59 -17.91
N THR A 17 8.83 35.55 -18.65
CA THR A 17 9.71 36.59 -18.08
C THR A 17 8.93 37.62 -17.27
N THR A 18 7.75 38.01 -17.75
CA THR A 18 6.81 38.87 -17.01
C THR A 18 6.31 38.19 -15.73
N PHE A 19 5.94 36.90 -15.79
CA PHE A 19 5.56 36.15 -14.60
C PHE A 19 6.71 36.08 -13.58
N GLN A 20 7.94 35.82 -14.03
CA GLN A 20 9.10 35.74 -13.14
C GLN A 20 9.50 37.10 -12.55
N LYS A 21 9.31 38.21 -13.27
CA LYS A 21 9.51 39.58 -12.72
C LYS A 21 8.47 39.94 -11.67
N VAL A 22 7.20 39.59 -11.91
CA VAL A 22 6.10 39.92 -10.98
C VAL A 22 6.12 39.03 -9.74
N PHE A 23 6.43 37.74 -9.90
CA PHE A 23 6.32 36.74 -8.83
C PHE A 23 7.67 36.24 -8.30
N GLY A 24 8.80 36.67 -8.88
CA GLY A 24 10.14 36.19 -8.58
C GLY A 24 10.46 34.83 -9.21
N LYS A 25 11.74 34.42 -9.16
CA LYS A 25 12.18 33.07 -9.55
C LYS A 25 11.53 32.05 -8.62
N LYS A 26 10.45 31.42 -9.08
CA LYS A 26 9.67 30.45 -8.29
C LYS A 26 10.53 29.22 -8.01
N ASN A 27 10.90 29.00 -6.74
CA ASN A 27 11.54 27.76 -6.30
C ASN A 27 10.53 26.60 -6.46
N LEU A 28 10.95 25.53 -7.16
CA LEU A 28 10.16 24.30 -7.31
C LEU A 28 9.67 23.83 -5.91
N GLY A 29 8.35 23.71 -5.75
CA GLY A 29 7.71 23.26 -4.50
C GLY A 29 7.24 24.35 -3.52
N ARG A 30 7.59 25.62 -3.74
CA ARG A 30 7.09 26.77 -2.94
C ARG A 30 6.19 27.65 -3.79
N VAL A 31 4.93 27.77 -3.40
CA VAL A 31 3.94 28.61 -4.08
C VAL A 31 3.61 29.78 -3.17
N ARG A 32 3.68 31.00 -3.69
CA ARG A 32 3.24 32.19 -2.95
C ARG A 32 1.72 32.33 -3.11
N TYR A 33 0.98 32.33 -2.02
CA TYR A 33 -0.48 32.47 -1.99
C TYR A 33 -0.83 33.58 -0.98
N PHE A 34 -1.54 34.63 -1.42
CA PHE A 34 -1.82 35.83 -0.63
C PHE A 34 -0.59 36.41 0.11
N GLY A 35 0.54 36.52 -0.60
CA GLY A 35 1.79 37.05 -0.03
C GLY A 35 2.56 36.08 0.88
N ARG A 36 1.94 34.97 1.31
CA ARG A 36 2.57 33.93 2.13
C ARG A 36 3.17 32.83 1.25
N THR A 37 4.36 32.36 1.60
CA THR A 37 4.99 31.23 0.90
C THR A 37 4.49 29.93 1.50
N ILE A 38 3.73 29.16 0.72
CA ILE A 38 3.20 27.84 1.09
C ILE A 38 4.07 26.76 0.44
N THR A 39 4.56 25.83 1.24
CA THR A 39 5.19 24.60 0.76
C THR A 39 4.10 23.56 0.50
N LYS A 40 4.09 22.94 -0.69
CA LYS A 40 3.01 22.04 -1.16
C LYS A 40 2.76 20.83 -0.24
N ILE A 41 3.75 20.45 0.58
CA ILE A 41 3.67 19.37 1.58
C ILE A 41 4.40 19.85 2.85
N SER A 42 3.79 19.72 4.03
CA SER A 42 4.44 20.12 5.27
C SER A 42 5.30 18.99 5.83
N PRO A 43 6.49 19.26 6.39
CA PRO A 43 7.34 18.21 7.01
C PRO A 43 6.60 17.39 8.08
N LYS A 44 5.65 18.00 8.79
CA LYS A 44 4.78 17.31 9.77
C LYS A 44 3.90 16.23 9.11
N LYS A 45 3.39 16.47 7.89
CA LYS A 45 2.60 15.49 7.14
C LYS A 45 3.47 14.30 6.70
N ASN A 46 4.71 14.56 6.27
CA ASN A 46 5.64 13.48 5.89
C ASN A 46 5.97 12.56 7.06
N LYS A 47 6.30 13.13 8.23
CA LYS A 47 6.55 12.33 9.45
C LYS A 47 5.38 11.40 9.80
N LYS A 48 4.15 11.91 9.70
CA LYS A 48 2.95 11.10 9.96
C LYS A 48 2.75 9.99 8.93
N ILE A 49 3.09 10.24 7.66
CA ILE A 49 3.05 9.21 6.61
C ILE A 49 4.07 8.11 6.89
N ASP A 50 5.29 8.49 7.29
CA ASP A 50 6.36 7.53 7.58
C ASP A 50 6.04 6.68 8.82
N GLU A 51 5.42 7.27 9.84
CA GLU A 51 4.95 6.56 11.03
C GLU A 51 3.84 5.54 10.70
N ILE A 52 2.87 5.93 9.87
CA ILE A 52 1.81 5.01 9.40
C ILE A 52 2.41 3.85 8.58
N LYS A 53 3.39 4.13 7.71
CA LYS A 53 4.07 3.08 6.94
C LYS A 53 4.75 2.08 7.86
N LYS A 54 5.52 2.57 8.84
CA LYS A 54 6.21 1.72 9.82
C LYS A 54 5.23 0.85 10.60
N GLN A 55 4.14 1.42 11.12
CA GLN A 55 3.12 0.66 11.86
C GLN A 55 2.45 -0.41 10.98
N ASN A 56 2.22 -0.12 9.70
CA ASN A 56 1.65 -1.08 8.78
C ASN A 56 2.62 -2.21 8.45
N GLU A 57 3.91 -1.89 8.27
CA GLU A 57 4.96 -2.91 8.08
C GLU A 57 5.05 -3.85 9.27
N GLU A 58 5.05 -3.32 10.50
CA GLU A 58 5.04 -4.11 11.73
C GLU A 58 3.77 -4.99 11.84
N LYS A 59 2.59 -4.46 11.53
CA LYS A 59 1.36 -5.27 11.54
C LYS A 59 1.40 -6.40 10.51
N VAL A 60 1.92 -6.11 9.32
CA VAL A 60 2.04 -7.11 8.25
C VAL A 60 3.03 -8.21 8.64
N THR A 61 4.15 -7.87 9.30
CA THR A 61 5.08 -8.89 9.78
C THR A 61 4.46 -9.74 10.88
N THR A 62 3.75 -9.15 11.84
CA THR A 62 3.02 -9.89 12.88
C THR A 62 2.00 -10.86 12.27
N LEU A 63 1.15 -10.38 11.36
CA LEU A 63 0.14 -11.22 10.71
C LEU A 63 0.75 -12.37 9.90
N LYS A 64 1.92 -12.15 9.27
CA LYS A 64 2.63 -13.22 8.56
C LYS A 64 3.12 -14.30 9.51
N ILE A 65 3.63 -13.92 10.68
CA ILE A 65 4.09 -14.86 11.71
C ILE A 65 2.91 -15.66 12.26
N GLU A 66 1.79 -14.99 12.59
CA GLU A 66 0.57 -15.66 13.07
C GLU A 66 0.01 -16.64 12.04
N LEU A 67 0.01 -16.24 10.76
CA LEU A 67 -0.45 -17.09 9.67
C LEU A 67 0.45 -18.33 9.49
N ASP A 68 1.76 -18.18 9.67
CA ASP A 68 2.70 -19.30 9.62
C ASP A 68 2.48 -20.27 10.80
N ASP A 69 2.31 -19.76 12.02
CA ASP A 69 1.99 -20.57 13.20
C ASP A 69 0.68 -21.36 13.03
N ILE A 70 -0.36 -20.72 12.50
CA ILE A 70 -1.64 -21.40 12.19
C ILE A 70 -1.43 -22.48 11.13
N LYS A 71 -0.65 -22.23 10.07
CA LYS A 71 -0.33 -23.24 9.05
C LYS A 71 0.37 -24.44 9.65
N GLN A 72 1.36 -24.23 10.51
CA GLN A 72 2.09 -25.31 11.18
C GLN A 72 1.17 -26.15 12.07
N LYS A 73 0.30 -25.49 12.85
CA LYS A 73 -0.70 -26.18 13.69
C LYS A 73 -1.68 -27.00 12.86
N VAL A 74 -2.20 -26.44 11.76
CA VAL A 74 -3.10 -27.17 10.85
C VAL A 74 -2.38 -28.37 10.24
N GLN A 75 -1.14 -28.20 9.77
CA GLN A 75 -0.36 -29.31 9.23
C GLN A 75 -0.15 -30.43 10.25
N GLY A 76 0.21 -30.09 11.49
CA GLY A 76 0.37 -31.07 12.57
C GLY A 76 -0.94 -31.84 12.87
N LEU A 77 -2.08 -31.15 12.85
CA LEU A 77 -3.39 -31.78 12.99
C LEU A 77 -3.71 -32.71 11.81
N GLU A 78 -3.41 -32.31 10.57
CA GLU A 78 -3.58 -33.16 9.39
C GLU A 78 -2.75 -34.44 9.50
N ASP A 79 -1.51 -34.34 9.99
CA ASP A 79 -0.62 -35.49 10.14
C ASP A 79 -1.12 -36.46 11.23
N ILE A 80 -1.64 -35.93 12.34
CA ILE A 80 -2.26 -36.75 13.40
C ILE A 80 -3.49 -37.48 12.85
N VAL A 81 -4.37 -36.80 12.12
CA VAL A 81 -5.57 -37.41 11.53
C VAL A 81 -5.18 -38.49 10.53
N LYS A 82 -4.21 -38.23 9.65
CA LYS A 82 -3.68 -39.24 8.73
C LYS A 82 -3.15 -40.46 9.47
N PHE A 83 -2.42 -40.27 10.57
CA PHE A 83 -1.88 -41.35 11.37
C PHE A 83 -3.01 -42.20 12.00
N MET A 84 -4.02 -41.57 12.59
CA MET A 84 -5.18 -42.27 13.17
C MET A 84 -5.97 -43.06 12.12
N LEU A 85 -6.14 -42.51 10.92
CA LEU A 85 -6.81 -43.19 9.81
C LEU A 85 -6.02 -44.42 9.36
N ARG A 86 -4.68 -44.34 9.28
CA ARG A 86 -3.83 -45.50 8.95
C ARG A 86 -3.96 -46.62 9.98
N GLN A 87 -4.11 -46.29 11.26
CA GLN A 87 -4.31 -47.29 12.31
C GLN A 87 -5.69 -47.95 12.25
N THR A 88 -6.73 -47.17 12.00
CA THR A 88 -8.13 -47.63 12.04
C THR A 88 -8.59 -48.27 10.73
N SER A 89 -7.94 -47.95 9.61
CA SER A 89 -8.29 -48.47 8.28
C SER A 89 -7.02 -48.62 7.42
N PRO A 90 -6.18 -49.64 7.70
CA PRO A 90 -4.88 -49.80 7.04
C PRO A 90 -4.97 -50.09 5.54
N ASP A 91 -6.07 -50.71 5.08
CA ASP A 91 -6.29 -51.04 3.68
C ASP A 91 -6.80 -49.85 2.84
N MET A 92 -7.12 -48.72 3.48
CA MET A 92 -7.64 -47.54 2.80
C MET A 92 -6.53 -46.67 2.22
N ASN A 93 -6.66 -46.28 0.95
CA ASN A 93 -5.80 -45.28 0.33
C ASN A 93 -6.17 -43.86 0.82
N ILE A 94 -5.67 -43.50 1.99
CA ILE A 94 -5.99 -42.25 2.69
C ILE A 94 -5.58 -41.01 1.87
N ASP A 95 -4.47 -41.09 1.13
CA ASP A 95 -3.96 -39.95 0.35
C ASP A 95 -4.89 -39.61 -0.85
N GLU A 96 -5.47 -40.63 -1.48
CA GLU A 96 -6.47 -40.48 -2.54
C GLU A 96 -7.81 -39.94 -2.00
N ALA A 97 -8.29 -40.47 -0.87
CA ALA A 97 -9.51 -40.02 -0.22
C ALA A 97 -9.43 -38.54 0.22
N LEU A 98 -8.30 -38.13 0.82
CA LEU A 98 -8.07 -36.74 1.22
C LEU A 98 -7.97 -35.80 0.02
N SER A 99 -7.34 -36.25 -1.08
CA SER A 99 -7.26 -35.48 -2.33
C SER A 99 -8.64 -35.22 -2.93
N LEU A 100 -9.52 -36.23 -2.92
CA LEU A 100 -10.91 -36.08 -3.39
C LEU A 100 -11.71 -35.11 -2.53
N LEU A 101 -11.56 -35.17 -1.20
CA LEU A 101 -12.20 -34.25 -0.25
C LEU A 101 -11.77 -32.79 -0.49
N ARG A 102 -10.47 -32.56 -0.65
CA ARG A 102 -9.92 -31.23 -0.97
C ARG A 102 -10.46 -30.69 -2.30
N PHE A 103 -10.52 -31.54 -3.32
CA PHE A 103 -11.10 -31.17 -4.61
C PHE A 103 -12.57 -30.75 -4.48
N LYS A 104 -13.37 -31.50 -3.71
CA LYS A 104 -14.78 -31.16 -3.42
C LYS A 104 -14.93 -29.82 -2.69
N GLN A 105 -14.09 -29.54 -1.68
CA GLN A 105 -14.11 -28.27 -0.96
C GLN A 105 -13.74 -27.07 -1.85
N LEU A 106 -12.71 -27.22 -2.68
CA LEU A 106 -12.30 -26.16 -3.61
C LEU A 106 -13.39 -25.85 -4.63
N SER A 107 -14.08 -26.88 -5.14
CA SER A 107 -15.23 -26.73 -6.02
C SER A 107 -16.44 -26.08 -5.35
N ALA A 108 -16.63 -26.24 -4.03
CA ALA A 108 -17.73 -25.63 -3.30
C ALA A 108 -17.50 -24.15 -2.98
N ASN A 109 -16.24 -23.74 -2.80
CA ASN A 109 -15.86 -22.36 -2.49
C ASN A 109 -15.74 -21.45 -3.74
N SER A 110 -15.88 -22.01 -4.94
CA SER A 110 -15.79 -21.29 -6.22
C SER A 110 -17.16 -20.97 -6.85
N ALA A 111 -18.26 -21.29 -6.16
CA ALA A 111 -19.64 -21.04 -6.58
C ALA A 111 -20.27 -19.93 -5.72
#